data_AF-A0A3M8K5A1-F1
#
_entry.id   AF-A0A3M8K5A1-F1
#
_cell.length_a   1.000
_cell.length_b   1.000
_cell.length_c   1.000
_cell.angle_alpha   90.00
_cell.angle_beta   90.00
_cell.angle_gamma   90.00
#
_symmetry.space_group_name_H-M   'P 1'
#
loop_
_entity.id
_entity.type
_entity.pdbx_description
1 polymer ?
#
loop_
_entity_poly.entity_id
_entity_poly.type
_entity_poly.pdbx_seq_one_letter_code
_entity_poly.pdbx_strand_id
1 'polypeptide(L)'
;MTAARERKQRQPRTVILQTSNVRADEEVHRQIGLKDALHLADLHEALVISFGLSKELGSAPWYFSAVNDRESRLDAGDPVHRHLAAEGDAVAYHFGLWDIAIVAVESYPRDAGTPRALCIGGSGDFGGVEFDLAEINAELTGTATTREVLTATKAEVRELIDRSGIFDFVPLLQALDLTREVILPVPKVETLRGLPVENDRVGRDAFWTVMLAISCMSDDQLADEILESTMSSLGWENDDGTALTGAETRALCAESLRQLASVGGYGTDALSPVDRLDIYRELLRV
;
A
#
# COMPACT_ATOMS: atom_id res chain seq x y z
N MET A 1 -13.92 -34.20 29.03
CA MET A 1 -14.67 -33.45 27.98
C MET A 1 -14.19 -32.00 28.02
N THR A 2 -12.91 -31.82 27.70
CA THR A 2 -12.05 -30.78 28.29
C THR A 2 -11.50 -29.90 27.17
N ALA A 3 -11.43 -28.58 27.39
CA ALA A 3 -10.76 -27.55 26.58
C ALA A 3 -11.28 -27.22 25.16
N ALA A 4 -12.06 -28.08 24.50
CA ALA A 4 -12.47 -27.85 23.10
C ALA A 4 -13.67 -26.88 22.92
N ARG A 5 -14.30 -26.40 24.00
CA ARG A 5 -15.58 -25.64 23.96
C ARG A 5 -15.45 -24.13 24.23
N GLU A 6 -14.25 -23.61 24.48
CA GLU A 6 -14.02 -22.18 24.78
C GLU A 6 -13.36 -21.37 23.65
N ARG A 7 -13.05 -21.99 22.50
CA ARG A 7 -12.71 -21.24 21.27
C ARG A 7 -13.98 -20.78 20.54
N LYS A 8 -14.78 -19.93 21.19
CA LYS A 8 -15.72 -19.06 20.46
C LYS A 8 -14.80 -18.12 19.67
N GLN A 9 -14.70 -18.30 18.35
CA GLN A 9 -13.90 -17.41 17.50
C GLN A 9 -14.41 -15.99 17.70
N ARG A 10 -13.66 -15.19 18.47
CA ARG A 10 -13.95 -13.78 18.70
C ARG A 10 -13.95 -13.09 17.34
N GLN A 11 -15.02 -12.35 17.04
CA GLN A 11 -15.11 -11.59 15.79
C GLN A 11 -13.91 -10.64 15.70
N PRO A 12 -13.17 -10.60 14.57
CA PRO A 12 -12.06 -9.68 14.40
C PRO A 12 -12.54 -8.23 14.59
N ARG A 13 -11.77 -7.43 15.32
CA ARG A 13 -12.07 -6.01 15.52
C ARG A 13 -10.88 -5.14 15.16
N THR A 14 -11.18 -3.89 14.86
CA THR A 14 -10.20 -2.82 14.87
C THR A 14 -10.38 -2.05 16.17
N VAL A 15 -9.27 -1.76 16.86
CA VAL A 15 -9.23 -0.86 18.01
C VAL A 15 -8.56 0.44 17.57
N ILE A 16 -9.13 1.57 17.97
CA ILE A 16 -8.53 2.89 17.79
C ILE A 16 -7.82 3.24 19.09
N LEU A 17 -6.54 3.56 18.98
CA LEU A 17 -5.67 3.92 20.09
C LEU A 17 -5.31 5.39 19.96
N GLN A 18 -5.54 6.16 21.01
CA GLN A 18 -4.89 7.45 21.19
C GLN A 18 -3.60 7.24 21.95
N THR A 19 -2.51 7.74 21.39
CA THR A 19 -1.18 7.62 21.97
C THR A 19 -0.60 9.01 22.13
N SER A 20 -0.01 9.29 23.28
CA SER A 20 0.51 10.63 23.57
C SER A 20 1.77 10.61 24.40
N ASN A 21 2.64 11.58 24.11
CA ASN A 21 3.77 11.95 24.93
C ASN A 21 3.61 13.43 25.28
N VAL A 22 3.37 13.70 26.56
CA VAL A 22 3.18 15.06 27.08
C VAL A 22 4.44 15.47 27.85
N ARG A 23 5.04 16.58 27.43
CA ARG A 23 6.18 17.22 28.11
C ARG A 23 5.77 18.63 28.56
N ALA A 24 6.67 19.31 29.29
CA ALA A 24 6.37 20.62 29.83
C ALA A 24 6.17 21.71 28.75
N ASP A 25 6.73 21.49 27.56
CA ASP A 25 6.86 22.43 26.45
C ASP A 25 6.27 21.91 25.13
N GLU A 26 5.96 20.62 25.04
CA GLU A 26 5.51 19.98 23.81
C GLU A 26 4.55 18.82 24.10
N GLU A 27 3.52 18.69 23.26
CA GLU A 27 2.59 17.56 23.27
C GLU A 27 2.57 16.91 21.88
N VAL A 28 2.91 15.62 21.85
CA VAL A 28 2.87 14.81 20.64
C VAL A 28 1.79 13.77 20.81
N HIS A 29 0.93 13.63 19.82
CA HIS A 29 -0.07 12.56 19.82
C HIS A 29 -0.22 11.90 18.45
N ARG A 30 -0.60 10.62 18.47
CA ARG A 30 -0.97 9.82 17.29
C ARG A 30 -2.25 9.06 17.58
N GLN A 31 -3.11 8.95 16.57
CA GLN A 31 -4.29 8.10 16.57
C GLN A 31 -4.04 6.93 15.64
N ILE A 32 -4.04 5.70 16.17
CA ILE A 32 -3.65 4.50 15.43
C ILE A 32 -4.81 3.49 15.47
N GLY A 33 -5.29 3.08 14.30
CA GLY A 33 -6.18 1.95 14.14
C GLY A 33 -5.39 0.65 14.02
N LEU A 34 -5.72 -0.36 14.81
CA LEU A 34 -5.00 -1.63 14.87
C LEU A 34 -5.95 -2.82 14.87
N LYS A 35 -5.59 -3.90 14.17
CA LYS A 35 -6.23 -5.21 14.35
C LYS A 35 -5.94 -5.71 15.76
N ASP A 36 -6.96 -5.89 16.58
CA ASP A 36 -6.81 -6.16 18.01
C ASP A 36 -6.29 -7.57 18.36
N ALA A 37 -6.24 -8.47 17.38
CA ALA A 37 -5.62 -9.79 17.48
C ALA A 37 -4.10 -9.78 17.25
N LEU A 38 -3.52 -8.62 16.90
CA LEU A 38 -2.06 -8.45 16.89
C LEU A 38 -1.48 -8.50 18.30
N HIS A 39 -0.20 -8.83 18.40
CA HIS A 39 0.52 -8.84 19.67
C HIS A 39 1.01 -7.44 20.04
N LEU A 40 1.32 -7.23 21.32
CA LEU A 40 1.95 -5.99 21.78
C LEU A 40 3.29 -5.72 21.09
N ALA A 41 4.02 -6.76 20.65
CA ALA A 41 5.20 -6.61 19.80
C ALA A 41 4.89 -5.97 18.43
N ASP A 42 3.76 -6.32 17.79
CA ASP A 42 3.34 -5.67 16.54
C ASP A 42 2.91 -4.21 16.79
N LEU A 43 2.32 -3.93 17.96
CA LEU A 43 1.99 -2.55 18.37
C LEU A 43 3.27 -1.73 18.61
N HIS A 44 4.32 -2.32 19.18
CA HIS A 44 5.63 -1.68 19.31
C HIS A 44 6.17 -1.22 17.96
N GLU A 45 6.13 -2.09 16.93
CA GLU A 45 6.55 -1.72 15.57
C GLU A 45 5.73 -0.54 15.03
N ALA A 46 4.41 -0.56 15.21
CA ALA A 46 3.54 0.52 14.77
C ALA A 46 3.83 1.86 15.47
N LEU A 47 4.17 1.83 16.76
CA LEU A 47 4.55 3.01 17.54
C LEU A 47 5.91 3.56 17.12
N VAL A 48 6.88 2.67 16.87
CA VAL A 48 8.20 3.03 16.37
C VAL A 48 8.08 3.82 15.07
N ILE A 49 7.26 3.34 14.14
CA ILE A 49 6.99 4.01 12.86
C ILE A 49 6.24 5.33 13.09
N SER A 50 5.13 5.30 13.84
CA SER A 50 4.25 6.47 14.00
C SER A 50 4.92 7.65 14.72
N PHE A 51 5.89 7.40 15.61
CA PHE A 51 6.64 8.43 16.32
C PHE A 51 8.01 8.73 15.69
N GLY A 52 8.36 8.12 14.55
CA GLY A 52 9.65 8.34 13.89
C GLY A 52 10.85 7.91 14.77
N LEU A 53 10.68 6.88 15.61
CA LEU A 53 11.71 6.35 16.50
C LEU A 53 12.70 5.50 15.67
N SER A 54 13.47 6.14 14.79
CA SER A 54 14.25 5.46 13.72
C SER A 54 15.27 4.41 14.21
N LYS A 55 15.77 3.59 13.26
CA LYS A 55 16.67 2.42 13.44
C LYS A 55 17.93 2.65 14.30
N GLU A 56 18.43 3.88 14.44
CA GLU A 56 19.57 4.18 15.34
C GLU A 56 19.22 4.03 16.83
N LEU A 57 17.93 4.17 17.17
CA LEU A 57 17.37 3.85 18.49
C LEU A 57 16.95 2.38 18.63
N GLY A 58 17.14 1.53 17.60
CA GLY A 58 16.69 0.13 17.58
C GLY A 58 17.36 -0.81 18.60
N SER A 59 18.33 -0.30 19.37
CA SER A 59 18.92 -0.99 20.53
C SER A 59 18.32 -0.58 21.87
N ALA A 60 17.44 0.42 21.90
CA ALA A 60 16.85 0.92 23.12
C ALA A 60 15.91 -0.16 23.72
N PRO A 61 16.01 -0.42 25.04
CA PRO A 61 15.09 -1.34 25.68
C PRO A 61 13.68 -0.76 25.63
N TRP A 62 12.71 -1.63 25.36
CA TRP A 62 11.30 -1.28 25.32
C TRP A 62 10.47 -2.32 26.07
N TYR A 63 9.32 -1.89 26.57
CA TYR A 63 8.30 -2.76 27.16
C TYR A 63 6.99 -2.00 27.36
N PHE A 64 5.92 -2.74 27.62
CA PHE A 64 4.64 -2.21 28.07
C PHE A 64 4.43 -2.50 29.55
N SER A 65 3.69 -1.63 30.24
CA SER A 65 3.25 -1.86 31.61
C SER A 65 1.81 -1.40 31.82
N ALA A 66 1.22 -1.77 32.96
CA ALA A 66 0.01 -1.11 33.43
C ALA A 66 0.26 0.39 33.65
N VAL A 67 -0.78 1.21 33.49
CA VAL A 67 -0.70 2.65 33.72
C VAL A 67 -0.31 2.91 35.18
N ASN A 68 0.66 3.79 35.40
CA ASN A 68 1.20 4.17 36.72
C ASN A 68 1.89 3.04 37.51
N ASP A 69 2.14 1.87 36.93
CA ASP A 69 2.90 0.79 37.56
C ASP A 69 3.91 0.19 36.57
N ARG A 70 5.11 0.79 36.58
CA ARG A 70 6.21 0.46 35.66
C ARG A 70 6.82 -0.93 35.90
N GLU A 71 6.60 -1.50 37.09
CA GLU A 71 7.08 -2.84 37.47
C GLU A 71 6.11 -3.94 36.99
N SER A 72 4.84 -3.60 36.78
CA SER A 72 3.82 -4.48 36.21
C SER A 72 3.95 -4.58 34.69
N ARG A 73 5.02 -5.26 34.25
CA ARG A 73 5.32 -5.47 32.83
C ARG A 73 4.34 -6.42 32.16
N LEU A 74 3.90 -6.06 30.96
CA LEU A 74 3.06 -6.89 30.11
C LEU A 74 3.93 -7.75 29.18
N ASP A 75 3.44 -8.94 28.84
CA ASP A 75 4.12 -9.82 27.88
C ASP A 75 3.96 -9.26 26.47
N ALA A 76 5.07 -9.04 25.76
CA ALA A 76 5.04 -8.56 24.37
C ALA A 76 4.31 -9.53 23.42
N GLY A 77 4.23 -10.82 23.77
CA GLY A 77 3.47 -11.84 23.06
C GLY A 77 1.98 -11.87 23.41
N ASP A 78 1.49 -11.00 24.31
CA ASP A 78 0.06 -10.88 24.56
C ASP A 78 -0.64 -10.19 23.39
N PRO A 79 -1.84 -10.64 22.98
CA PRO A 79 -2.62 -9.93 21.99
C PRO A 79 -3.16 -8.63 22.57
N VAL A 80 -3.26 -7.59 21.74
CA VAL A 80 -3.68 -6.24 22.11
C VAL A 80 -5.04 -6.22 22.81
N HIS A 81 -6.00 -7.00 22.32
CA HIS A 81 -7.32 -7.13 22.95
C HIS A 81 -7.32 -7.71 24.37
N ARG A 82 -6.19 -8.19 24.89
CA ARG A 82 -6.09 -8.58 26.31
C ARG A 82 -6.00 -7.36 27.23
N HIS A 83 -5.45 -6.27 26.73
CA HIS A 83 -5.09 -5.09 27.51
C HIS A 83 -5.77 -3.80 27.03
N LEU A 84 -6.21 -3.76 25.75
CA LEU A 84 -6.77 -2.60 25.06
C LEU A 84 -7.97 -3.04 24.21
N ALA A 85 -9.07 -3.46 24.86
CA ALA A 85 -10.26 -3.97 24.17
C ALA A 85 -11.46 -3.02 24.22
N ALA A 86 -11.64 -2.32 25.33
CA ALA A 86 -12.73 -1.42 25.58
C ALA A 86 -12.24 0.03 25.63
N GLU A 87 -13.15 0.96 25.36
CA GLU A 87 -12.90 2.39 25.55
C GLU A 87 -12.45 2.66 26.99
N GLY A 88 -11.38 3.43 27.14
CA GLY A 88 -10.76 3.77 28.42
C GLY A 88 -9.73 2.77 28.92
N ASP A 89 -9.62 1.58 28.32
CA ASP A 89 -8.50 0.68 28.60
C ASP A 89 -7.19 1.39 28.24
N ALA A 90 -6.18 1.24 29.09
CA ALA A 90 -4.94 1.97 28.93
C ALA A 90 -3.72 1.18 29.39
N VAL A 91 -2.60 1.44 28.73
CA VAL A 91 -1.28 0.92 29.07
C VAL A 91 -0.24 2.03 28.91
N ALA A 92 0.92 1.85 29.54
CA ALA A 92 2.09 2.68 29.28
C ALA A 92 3.05 1.93 28.37
N TYR A 93 3.58 2.62 27.37
CA TYR A 93 4.65 2.14 26.51
C TYR A 93 5.94 2.87 26.83
N HIS A 94 7.00 2.11 27.06
CA HIS A 94 8.31 2.61 27.43
C HIS A 94 9.30 2.29 26.31
N PHE A 95 10.04 3.30 25.84
CA PHE A 95 11.06 3.14 24.82
C PHE A 95 12.28 3.99 25.16
N GLY A 96 13.35 3.35 25.63
CA GLY A 96 14.50 4.06 26.18
C GLY A 96 14.10 4.97 27.34
N LEU A 97 14.24 6.29 27.16
CA LEU A 97 13.86 7.31 28.14
C LEU A 97 12.45 7.87 27.93
N TRP A 98 11.75 7.41 26.89
CA TRP A 98 10.43 7.92 26.52
C TRP A 98 9.32 7.09 27.14
N ASP A 99 8.32 7.79 27.66
CA ASP A 99 7.09 7.21 28.19
C ASP A 99 5.91 7.73 27.36
N ILE A 100 5.19 6.82 26.72
CA ILE A 100 4.05 7.12 25.84
C ILE A 100 2.81 6.49 26.48
N ALA A 101 1.81 7.31 26.76
CA ALA A 101 0.51 6.83 27.22
C ALA A 101 -0.28 6.29 26.03
N ILE A 102 -0.95 5.15 26.20
CA ILE A 102 -1.80 4.54 25.17
C ILE A 102 -3.16 4.29 25.79
N VAL A 103 -4.20 4.82 25.16
CA VAL A 103 -5.60 4.68 25.57
C VAL A 103 -6.40 4.16 24.39
N ALA A 104 -7.15 3.08 24.59
CA ALA A 104 -8.16 2.65 23.63
C ALA A 104 -9.34 3.62 23.68
N VAL A 105 -9.66 4.25 22.56
CA VAL A 105 -10.76 5.22 22.45
C VAL A 105 -12.00 4.63 21.81
N GLU A 106 -11.84 3.65 20.93
CA GLU A 106 -12.96 3.00 20.28
C GLU A 106 -12.59 1.60 19.79
N SER A 107 -13.58 0.72 19.64
CA SER A 107 -13.38 -0.56 18.95
C SER A 107 -14.62 -0.93 18.14
N TYR A 108 -14.44 -1.34 16.89
CA TYR A 108 -15.53 -1.73 15.99
C TYR A 108 -15.27 -3.05 15.25
N PRO A 109 -16.33 -3.78 14.83
CA PRO A 109 -16.20 -4.98 14.02
C PRO A 109 -15.46 -4.69 12.71
N ARG A 110 -14.61 -5.62 12.30
CA ARG A 110 -13.71 -5.44 11.17
C ARG A 110 -14.18 -6.18 9.91
N ASP A 111 -13.96 -5.57 8.74
CA ASP A 111 -14.13 -6.21 7.43
C ASP A 111 -12.81 -6.82 6.90
N ALA A 112 -12.88 -7.56 5.79
CA ALA A 112 -11.71 -8.22 5.22
C ALA A 112 -10.69 -7.24 4.57
N GLY A 113 -11.09 -6.00 4.25
CA GLY A 113 -10.29 -5.02 3.52
C GLY A 113 -9.51 -4.04 4.41
N THR A 114 -9.85 -3.95 5.69
CA THR A 114 -9.19 -3.02 6.61
C THR A 114 -7.69 -3.38 6.78
N PRO A 115 -6.74 -2.42 6.73
CA PRO A 115 -5.31 -2.64 6.99
C PRO A 115 -5.02 -3.08 8.42
N ARG A 116 -3.95 -3.87 8.64
CA ARG A 116 -3.60 -4.44 9.97
C ARG A 116 -3.24 -3.35 11.00
N ALA A 117 -2.59 -2.29 10.55
CA ALA A 117 -2.28 -1.08 11.29
C ALA A 117 -2.43 0.14 10.36
N LEU A 118 -2.88 1.26 10.89
CA LEU A 118 -3.00 2.53 10.16
C LEU A 118 -2.96 3.69 11.15
N CYS A 119 -2.14 4.70 10.88
CA CYS A 119 -2.22 6.00 11.55
C CYS A 119 -3.36 6.81 10.92
N ILE A 120 -4.32 7.25 11.72
CA ILE A 120 -5.54 7.94 11.28
C ILE A 120 -5.40 9.46 11.45
N GLY A 121 -4.51 9.89 12.35
CA GLY A 121 -4.24 11.29 12.59
C GLY A 121 -3.19 11.48 13.69
N GLY A 122 -2.78 12.71 13.90
CA GLY A 122 -1.78 13.06 14.90
C GLY A 122 -1.32 14.50 14.76
N SER A 123 -0.51 14.95 15.71
CA SER A 123 0.20 16.22 15.64
C SER A 123 1.44 16.21 16.51
N GLY A 124 2.32 17.18 16.27
CA GLY A 124 3.55 17.38 17.02
C GLY A 124 4.72 16.58 16.44
N ASP A 125 5.88 17.21 16.48
CA ASP A 125 7.14 16.66 16.02
C ASP A 125 7.74 15.80 17.13
N PHE A 126 8.44 14.72 16.78
CA PHE A 126 9.05 13.86 17.79
C PHE A 126 10.49 13.56 17.42
N GLY A 127 11.43 13.86 18.34
CA GLY A 127 12.85 13.58 18.12
C GLY A 127 13.46 14.32 16.92
N GLY A 128 12.88 15.45 16.50
CA GLY A 128 13.30 16.20 15.31
C GLY A 128 12.72 15.69 14.00
N VAL A 129 11.77 14.75 14.03
CA VAL A 129 11.03 14.26 12.87
C VAL A 129 9.65 14.92 12.83
N GLU A 130 9.33 15.56 11.70
CA GLU A 130 8.03 16.17 11.44
C GLU A 130 6.95 15.10 11.25
N PHE A 131 5.72 15.41 11.65
CA PHE A 131 4.59 14.49 11.44
C PHE A 131 4.14 14.45 9.97
N ASP A 132 4.48 13.38 9.25
CA ASP A 132 3.95 13.06 7.91
C ASP A 132 3.06 11.80 7.97
N LEU A 133 1.75 12.02 7.92
CA LEU A 133 0.75 10.94 7.94
C LEU A 133 0.89 9.99 6.74
N ALA A 134 1.28 10.47 5.57
CA ALA A 134 1.38 9.67 4.36
C ALA A 134 2.61 8.75 4.41
N GLU A 135 3.75 9.28 4.85
CA GLU A 135 4.98 8.50 5.05
C GLU A 135 4.81 7.42 6.12
N ILE A 136 4.25 7.80 7.28
CA ILE A 136 3.94 6.85 8.37
C ILE A 136 3.04 5.71 7.88
N ASN A 137 1.97 6.03 7.14
CA ASN A 137 1.03 5.00 6.71
C ASN A 137 1.62 4.06 5.69
N ALA A 138 2.46 4.54 4.78
CA ALA A 138 3.14 3.66 3.83
C ALA A 138 4.05 2.64 4.53
N GLU A 139 4.79 3.07 5.54
CA GLU A 139 5.63 2.17 6.33
C GLU A 139 4.79 1.19 7.16
N LEU A 140 3.68 1.64 7.78
CA LEU A 140 2.78 0.80 8.59
C LEU A 140 2.06 -0.29 7.80
N THR A 141 1.63 0.00 6.57
CA THR A 141 0.88 -0.95 5.75
C THR A 141 1.78 -1.82 4.88
N GLY A 142 3.10 -1.58 4.90
CA GLY A 142 4.05 -2.23 4.01
C GLY A 142 3.76 -1.96 2.53
N THR A 143 2.97 -0.93 2.25
CA THR A 143 2.70 -0.47 0.89
C THR A 143 3.64 0.69 0.64
N ALA A 144 4.53 0.56 -0.34
CA ALA A 144 5.39 1.65 -0.77
C ALA A 144 4.56 2.95 -0.92
N THR A 145 5.08 4.09 -0.43
CA THR A 145 4.36 5.38 -0.57
C THR A 145 3.99 5.59 -2.05
N THR A 146 2.92 6.33 -2.35
CA THR A 146 2.61 6.71 -3.75
C THR A 146 3.86 7.24 -4.47
N ARG A 147 4.69 8.01 -3.76
CA ARG A 147 5.97 8.52 -4.27
C ARG A 147 6.98 7.41 -4.58
N GLU A 148 7.17 6.43 -3.70
CA GLU A 148 8.08 5.30 -3.92
C GLU A 148 7.61 4.41 -5.08
N VAL A 149 6.32 4.09 -5.13
CA VAL A 149 5.72 3.29 -6.20
C VAL A 149 5.95 3.97 -7.54
N LEU A 150 5.64 5.26 -7.63
CA LEU A 150 5.85 6.04 -8.84
C LEU A 150 7.33 6.23 -9.19
N THR A 151 8.23 6.20 -8.20
CA THR A 151 9.69 6.25 -8.40
C THR A 151 10.22 4.93 -9.00
N ALA A 152 9.70 3.79 -8.53
CA ALA A 152 10.02 2.47 -9.09
C ALA A 152 9.35 2.20 -10.45
N THR A 153 8.38 3.04 -10.84
CA THR A 153 7.66 2.93 -12.12
C THR A 153 8.33 3.75 -13.22
N LYS A 154 8.34 3.23 -14.46
CA LYS A 154 8.78 3.95 -15.66
C LYS A 154 8.22 5.37 -15.71
N ALA A 155 9.09 6.32 -16.09
CA ALA A 155 8.75 7.74 -16.12
C ALA A 155 7.52 8.07 -16.98
N GLU A 156 7.33 7.34 -18.08
CA GLU A 156 6.20 7.52 -19.01
C GLU A 156 4.86 7.16 -18.37
N VAL A 157 4.81 6.09 -17.57
CA VAL A 157 3.61 5.67 -16.84
C VAL A 157 3.31 6.66 -15.72
N ARG A 158 4.34 7.15 -15.02
CA ARG A 158 4.20 8.21 -14.02
C ARG A 158 3.63 9.49 -14.62
N GLU A 159 4.20 9.95 -15.73
CA GLU A 159 3.71 11.13 -16.45
C GLU A 159 2.26 10.95 -16.91
N LEU A 160 1.90 9.75 -17.36
CA LEU A 160 0.52 9.41 -17.74
C LEU A 160 -0.44 9.54 -16.54
N ILE A 161 -0.11 8.94 -15.39
CA ILE A 161 -0.92 9.00 -14.17
C ILE A 161 -1.08 10.46 -13.70
N ASP A 162 0.01 11.23 -13.70
CA ASP A 162 -0.01 12.64 -13.30
C ASP A 162 -0.88 13.49 -14.25
N ARG A 163 -0.80 13.23 -15.57
CA ARG A 163 -1.58 13.95 -16.59
C ARG A 163 -3.06 13.58 -16.60
N SER A 164 -3.38 12.30 -16.42
CA SER A 164 -4.78 11.83 -16.40
C SER A 164 -5.47 12.15 -15.08
N GLY A 165 -4.69 12.30 -13.99
CA GLY A 165 -5.22 12.44 -12.64
C GLY A 165 -5.80 11.14 -12.07
N ILE A 166 -5.60 10.00 -12.74
CA ILE A 166 -6.16 8.70 -12.35
C ILE A 166 -5.18 7.99 -11.43
N PHE A 167 -5.20 8.37 -10.15
CA PHE A 167 -4.35 7.77 -9.11
C PHE A 167 -4.84 6.38 -8.66
N ASP A 168 -5.98 5.91 -9.15
CA ASP A 168 -6.56 4.59 -8.83
C ASP A 168 -5.68 3.43 -9.31
N PHE A 169 -4.70 3.68 -10.19
CA PHE A 169 -3.69 2.69 -10.58
C PHE A 169 -2.55 2.53 -9.57
N VAL A 170 -2.38 3.44 -8.60
CA VAL A 170 -1.29 3.35 -7.62
C VAL A 170 -1.40 2.08 -6.75
N PRO A 171 -2.58 1.70 -6.20
CA PRO A 171 -2.75 0.42 -5.51
C PRO A 171 -2.42 -0.80 -6.37
N LEU A 172 -2.71 -0.76 -7.67
CA LEU A 172 -2.35 -1.83 -8.60
C LEU A 172 -0.83 -1.94 -8.74
N LEU A 173 -0.12 -0.83 -8.95
CA LEU A 173 1.33 -0.80 -9.04
C LEU A 173 2.00 -1.25 -7.73
N GLN A 174 1.42 -0.91 -6.57
CA GLN A 174 1.83 -1.44 -5.27
C GLN A 174 1.67 -2.97 -5.23
N ALA A 175 0.53 -3.50 -5.66
CA ALA A 175 0.26 -4.94 -5.66
C ALA A 175 1.15 -5.72 -6.64
N LEU A 176 1.57 -5.10 -7.74
CA LEU A 176 2.54 -5.69 -8.65
C LEU A 176 3.92 -5.85 -8.01
N ASP A 177 4.30 -5.00 -7.05
CA ASP A 177 5.61 -4.98 -6.40
C ASP A 177 6.75 -4.91 -7.44
N LEU A 178 6.90 -3.75 -8.07
CA LEU A 178 7.90 -3.50 -9.11
C LEU A 178 9.35 -3.58 -8.60
N THR A 179 9.55 -3.60 -7.28
CA THR A 179 10.89 -3.73 -6.65
C THR A 179 11.37 -5.18 -6.60
N ARG A 180 10.46 -6.14 -6.82
CA ARG A 180 10.76 -7.56 -6.83
C ARG A 180 11.73 -7.93 -7.95
N GLU A 181 12.70 -8.78 -7.63
CA GLU A 181 13.58 -9.36 -8.63
C GLU A 181 12.78 -10.25 -9.60
N VAL A 182 12.96 -9.98 -10.90
CA VAL A 182 12.31 -10.70 -12.00
C VAL A 182 13.39 -11.44 -12.79
N ILE A 183 13.17 -12.74 -13.03
CA ILE A 183 14.07 -13.58 -13.82
C ILE A 183 13.34 -14.00 -15.10
N LEU A 184 13.61 -13.28 -16.18
CA LEU A 184 13.11 -13.59 -17.53
C LEU A 184 14.26 -13.96 -18.47
N PRO A 185 14.02 -14.81 -19.50
CA PRO A 185 14.98 -15.05 -20.55
C PRO A 185 15.42 -13.74 -21.24
N VAL A 186 16.71 -13.61 -21.55
CA VAL A 186 17.30 -12.40 -22.16
C VAL A 186 16.51 -11.89 -23.38
N PRO A 187 16.08 -12.74 -24.35
CA PRO A 187 15.31 -12.26 -25.49
C PRO A 187 13.99 -11.59 -25.10
N LYS A 188 13.32 -12.05 -24.03
CA LYS A 188 12.08 -11.41 -23.54
C LYS A 188 12.37 -10.04 -22.93
N VAL A 189 13.44 -9.94 -22.15
CA VAL A 189 13.86 -8.67 -21.53
C VAL A 189 14.20 -7.64 -22.61
N GLU A 190 14.91 -8.05 -23.66
CA GLU A 190 15.24 -7.18 -24.80
C GLU A 190 13.98 -6.68 -25.52
N THR A 191 13.01 -7.56 -25.80
CA THR A 191 11.72 -7.15 -26.36
C THR A 191 11.00 -6.15 -25.46
N LEU A 192 10.88 -6.43 -24.16
CA LEU A 192 10.13 -5.58 -23.22
C LEU A 192 10.77 -4.20 -23.03
N ARG A 193 12.10 -4.11 -23.06
CA ARG A 193 12.81 -2.82 -22.98
C ARG A 193 12.59 -1.95 -24.23
N GLY A 194 12.28 -2.57 -25.36
CA GLY A 194 11.95 -1.87 -26.60
C GLY A 194 10.54 -1.29 -26.66
N LEU A 195 9.68 -1.57 -25.67
CA LEU A 195 8.29 -1.11 -25.64
C LEU A 195 8.09 0.19 -24.83
N PRO A 196 7.15 1.06 -25.24
CA PRO A 196 6.39 1.01 -26.50
C PRO A 196 7.25 1.36 -27.73
N VAL A 197 6.87 0.85 -28.90
CA VAL A 197 7.52 1.20 -30.19
C VAL A 197 6.84 2.36 -30.94
N GLU A 198 5.64 2.75 -30.54
CA GLU A 198 4.93 3.89 -31.11
C GLU A 198 5.72 5.19 -30.86
N ASN A 199 5.82 6.04 -31.88
CA ASN A 199 6.64 7.26 -31.82
C ASN A 199 5.82 8.50 -31.50
N ASP A 200 4.52 8.47 -31.78
CA ASP A 200 3.59 9.55 -31.47
C ASP A 200 3.06 9.42 -30.03
N ARG A 201 2.60 10.54 -29.48
CA ARG A 201 2.17 10.61 -28.08
C ARG A 201 0.91 9.80 -27.81
N VAL A 202 -0.05 9.80 -28.74
CA VAL A 202 -1.33 9.12 -28.56
C VAL A 202 -1.14 7.59 -28.55
N GLY A 203 -0.30 7.05 -29.41
CA GLY A 203 0.05 5.62 -29.42
C GLY A 203 0.78 5.17 -28.16
N ARG A 204 1.70 6.00 -27.63
CA ARG A 204 2.41 5.71 -26.37
C ARG A 204 1.48 5.76 -25.16
N ASP A 205 0.63 6.79 -25.08
CA ASP A 205 -0.38 6.90 -24.02
C ASP A 205 -1.37 5.73 -24.08
N ALA A 206 -1.79 5.33 -25.29
CA ALA A 206 -2.66 4.17 -25.51
C ALA A 206 -2.00 2.88 -25.03
N PHE A 207 -0.72 2.65 -25.36
CA PHE A 207 0.00 1.47 -24.90
C PHE A 207 0.06 1.37 -23.38
N TRP A 208 0.46 2.45 -22.70
CA TRP A 208 0.56 2.45 -21.24
C TRP A 208 -0.81 2.33 -20.55
N THR A 209 -1.84 2.93 -21.14
CA THR A 209 -3.23 2.75 -20.69
C THR A 209 -3.68 1.29 -20.80
N VAL A 210 -3.39 0.63 -21.93
CA VAL A 210 -3.65 -0.80 -22.10
C VAL A 210 -2.87 -1.63 -21.09
N MET A 211 -1.60 -1.32 -20.85
CA MET A 211 -0.78 -2.02 -19.87
C MET A 211 -1.35 -1.93 -18.45
N LEU A 212 -1.80 -0.75 -18.03
CA LEU A 212 -2.42 -0.56 -16.73
C LEU A 212 -3.75 -1.32 -16.63
N ALA A 213 -4.60 -1.25 -17.65
CA ALA A 213 -5.88 -1.95 -17.68
C ALA A 213 -5.71 -3.48 -17.62
N ILE A 214 -4.84 -4.08 -18.44
CA ILE A 214 -4.64 -5.54 -18.43
C ILE A 214 -3.93 -6.03 -17.18
N SER A 215 -3.18 -5.16 -16.49
CA SER A 215 -2.53 -5.49 -15.22
C SER A 215 -3.55 -5.66 -14.09
N CYS A 216 -4.74 -5.05 -14.20
CA CYS A 216 -5.86 -5.27 -13.27
C CYS A 216 -6.38 -6.71 -13.26
N MET A 217 -6.07 -7.52 -14.29
CA MET A 217 -6.58 -8.89 -14.47
C MET A 217 -8.11 -8.96 -14.42
N SER A 218 -8.79 -7.91 -14.89
CA SER A 218 -10.25 -7.83 -15.01
C SER A 218 -10.76 -8.53 -16.28
N ASP A 219 -12.08 -8.63 -16.41
CA ASP A 219 -12.71 -8.99 -17.69
C ASP A 219 -12.55 -7.89 -18.76
N ASP A 220 -12.84 -8.26 -20.02
CA ASP A 220 -12.66 -7.40 -21.18
C ASP A 220 -13.56 -6.16 -21.15
N GLN A 221 -14.76 -6.27 -20.57
CA GLN A 221 -15.69 -5.13 -20.48
C GLN A 221 -15.15 -4.06 -19.54
N LEU A 222 -14.75 -4.46 -18.33
CA LEU A 222 -14.16 -3.53 -17.37
C LEU A 222 -12.83 -2.97 -17.90
N ALA A 223 -12.04 -3.78 -18.60
CA ALA A 223 -10.84 -3.29 -19.25
C ALA A 223 -11.17 -2.18 -20.26
N ASP A 224 -12.17 -2.37 -21.13
CA ASP A 224 -12.58 -1.37 -22.11
C ASP A 224 -13.08 -0.07 -21.46
N GLU A 225 -13.87 -0.16 -20.40
CA GLU A 225 -14.32 1.02 -19.64
C GLU A 225 -13.14 1.81 -19.04
N ILE A 226 -12.11 1.12 -18.54
CA ILE A 226 -10.88 1.73 -18.04
C ILE A 226 -10.12 2.44 -19.17
N LEU A 227 -10.02 1.81 -20.36
CA LEU A 227 -9.35 2.41 -21.52
C LEU A 227 -10.05 3.71 -21.95
N GLU A 228 -11.37 3.64 -22.13
CA GLU A 228 -12.20 4.76 -22.60
C GLU A 228 -12.11 5.94 -21.63
N SER A 229 -12.28 5.68 -20.33
CA SER A 229 -12.17 6.71 -19.29
C SER A 229 -10.77 7.32 -19.23
N THR A 230 -9.72 6.50 -19.29
CA THR A 230 -8.34 6.99 -19.15
C THR A 230 -7.90 7.81 -20.35
N MET A 231 -8.23 7.37 -21.55
CA MET A 231 -7.92 8.10 -22.78
C MET A 231 -8.67 9.43 -22.84
N SER A 232 -9.95 9.47 -22.44
CA SER A 232 -10.71 10.72 -22.32
C SER A 232 -10.12 11.67 -21.28
N SER A 233 -9.71 11.18 -20.10
CA SER A 233 -9.03 12.01 -19.08
C SER A 233 -7.70 12.59 -19.56
N LEU A 234 -7.01 11.91 -20.47
CA LEU A 234 -5.79 12.41 -21.12
C LEU A 234 -6.06 13.43 -22.24
N GLY A 235 -7.34 13.63 -22.60
CA GLY A 235 -7.79 14.51 -23.67
C GLY A 235 -7.73 13.87 -25.06
N TRP A 236 -7.66 12.54 -25.16
CA TRP A 236 -7.68 11.82 -26.42
C TRP A 236 -9.10 11.42 -26.80
N GLU A 237 -9.59 11.98 -27.89
CA GLU A 237 -10.94 11.78 -28.44
C GLU A 237 -10.83 11.61 -29.96
N ASN A 238 -11.89 11.09 -30.57
CA ASN A 238 -12.05 11.06 -32.01
C ASN A 238 -12.24 12.47 -32.58
N ASP A 239 -12.04 12.63 -33.89
CA ASP A 239 -12.19 13.92 -34.59
C ASP A 239 -13.60 14.53 -34.45
N ASP A 240 -14.61 13.71 -34.15
CA ASP A 240 -15.99 14.13 -33.91
C ASP A 240 -16.30 14.46 -32.43
N GLY A 241 -15.29 14.40 -31.55
CA GLY A 241 -15.40 14.67 -30.12
C GLY A 241 -15.98 13.50 -29.31
N THR A 242 -16.08 12.30 -29.89
CA THR A 242 -16.47 11.10 -29.14
C THR A 242 -15.26 10.45 -28.45
N ALA A 243 -15.50 9.76 -27.34
CA ALA A 243 -14.44 9.02 -26.65
C ALA A 243 -13.89 7.89 -27.52
N LEU A 244 -12.57 7.67 -27.47
CA LEU A 244 -11.91 6.53 -28.09
C LEU A 244 -12.36 5.24 -27.41
N THR A 245 -12.91 4.30 -28.18
CA THR A 245 -13.30 2.98 -27.66
C THR A 245 -12.09 2.14 -27.24
N GLY A 246 -12.34 1.09 -26.45
CA GLY A 246 -11.28 0.13 -26.11
C GLY A 246 -10.62 -0.51 -27.34
N ALA A 247 -11.38 -0.75 -28.42
CA ALA A 247 -10.85 -1.31 -29.66
C ALA A 247 -9.95 -0.31 -30.41
N GLU A 248 -10.37 0.94 -30.51
CA GLU A 248 -9.58 2.02 -31.14
C GLU A 248 -8.29 2.30 -30.36
N THR A 249 -8.38 2.31 -29.02
CA THR A 249 -7.21 2.45 -28.13
C THR A 249 -6.17 1.36 -28.38
N ARG A 250 -6.59 0.10 -28.51
CA ARG A 250 -5.67 -1.00 -28.85
C ARG A 250 -5.10 -0.89 -30.26
N ALA A 251 -5.87 -0.35 -31.22
CA ALA A 251 -5.40 -0.15 -32.58
C ALA A 251 -4.27 0.90 -32.65
N LEU A 252 -4.31 1.93 -31.80
CA LEU A 252 -3.28 2.97 -31.70
C LEU A 252 -1.91 2.43 -31.23
N CYS A 253 -1.88 1.29 -30.52
CA CYS A 253 -0.66 0.66 -30.02
C CYS A 253 -0.44 -0.78 -30.53
N ALA A 254 -0.98 -1.09 -31.72
CA ALA A 254 -1.08 -2.46 -32.21
C ALA A 254 0.29 -3.16 -32.43
N GLU A 255 1.35 -2.41 -32.77
CA GLU A 255 2.68 -3.01 -32.95
C GLU A 255 3.29 -3.39 -31.61
N SER A 256 3.20 -2.52 -30.61
CA SER A 256 3.62 -2.87 -29.25
C SER A 256 2.83 -4.05 -28.68
N LEU A 257 1.52 -4.13 -28.94
CA LEU A 257 0.71 -5.28 -28.52
C LEU A 257 1.11 -6.58 -29.22
N ARG A 258 1.52 -6.54 -30.49
CA ARG A 258 2.08 -7.72 -31.19
C ARG A 258 3.38 -8.19 -30.55
N GLN A 259 4.27 -7.27 -30.20
CA GLN A 259 5.53 -7.62 -29.54
C GLN A 259 5.30 -8.14 -28.11
N LEU A 260 4.37 -7.55 -27.36
CA LEU A 260 3.97 -8.05 -26.05
C LEU A 260 3.33 -9.45 -26.12
N ALA A 261 2.52 -9.71 -27.15
CA ALA A 261 1.97 -11.04 -27.39
C ALA A 261 3.06 -12.07 -27.71
N SER A 262 4.10 -11.68 -28.45
CA SER A 262 5.22 -12.59 -28.79
C SER A 262 6.00 -13.13 -27.58
N VAL A 263 5.96 -12.40 -26.45
CA VAL A 263 6.59 -12.83 -25.18
C VAL A 263 5.60 -13.48 -24.22
N GLY A 264 4.32 -13.59 -24.61
CA GLY A 264 3.23 -14.19 -23.85
C GLY A 264 2.56 -13.23 -22.87
N GLY A 265 2.75 -11.91 -23.02
CA GLY A 265 2.15 -10.90 -22.14
C GLY A 265 0.72 -10.50 -22.53
N TYR A 266 0.27 -10.82 -23.75
CA TYR A 266 -1.01 -10.35 -24.29
C TYR A 266 -1.57 -11.29 -25.36
N GLY A 267 -2.88 -11.23 -25.61
CA GLY A 267 -3.56 -11.97 -26.68
C GLY A 267 -3.99 -13.39 -26.28
N THR A 268 -4.40 -14.18 -27.28
CA THR A 268 -4.97 -15.53 -27.09
C THR A 268 -3.98 -16.55 -26.54
N ASP A 269 -2.70 -16.37 -26.85
CA ASP A 269 -1.61 -17.24 -26.41
C ASP A 269 -0.87 -16.68 -25.18
N ALA A 270 -1.53 -15.76 -24.45
CA ALA A 270 -1.04 -15.20 -23.21
C ALA A 270 -0.72 -16.29 -22.18
N LEU A 271 0.36 -16.11 -21.43
CA LEU A 271 0.71 -17.01 -20.33
C LEU A 271 -0.33 -16.93 -19.20
N SER A 272 -0.21 -17.85 -18.23
CA SER A 272 -1.06 -17.82 -17.05
C SER A 272 -0.98 -16.44 -16.35
N PRO A 273 -2.04 -16.00 -15.64
CA PRO A 273 -2.03 -14.72 -14.93
C PRO A 273 -0.80 -14.54 -14.03
N VAL A 274 -0.34 -15.60 -13.36
CA VAL A 274 0.83 -15.56 -12.47
C VAL A 274 2.12 -15.34 -13.26
N ASP A 275 2.32 -16.06 -14.37
CA ASP A 275 3.53 -15.94 -15.20
C ASP A 275 3.61 -14.59 -15.93
N ARG A 276 2.46 -13.97 -16.21
CA ARG A 276 2.39 -12.63 -16.81
C ARG A 276 2.81 -11.52 -15.86
N LEU A 277 2.70 -11.72 -14.54
CA LEU A 277 3.10 -10.70 -13.56
C LEU A 277 4.57 -10.31 -13.71
N ASP A 278 5.45 -11.29 -13.98
CA ASP A 278 6.87 -11.02 -14.15
C ASP A 278 7.15 -10.24 -15.45
N ILE A 279 6.38 -10.48 -16.51
CA ILE A 279 6.44 -9.69 -17.75
C ILE A 279 6.02 -8.24 -17.46
N TYR A 280 4.92 -8.04 -16.73
CA TYR A 280 4.41 -6.70 -16.44
C TYR A 280 5.32 -5.94 -15.48
N ARG A 281 5.90 -6.63 -14.48
CA ARG A 281 6.93 -6.06 -13.60
C ARG A 281 8.15 -5.59 -14.38
N GLU A 282 8.69 -6.44 -15.27
CA GLU A 282 9.83 -6.06 -16.13
C GLU A 282 9.52 -4.86 -17.01
N LEU A 283 8.30 -4.79 -17.53
CA LEU A 283 7.88 -3.74 -18.45
C LEU A 283 7.64 -2.39 -17.74
N LEU A 284 7.06 -2.42 -16.55
CA LEU A 284 6.64 -1.22 -15.81
C LEU A 284 7.73 -0.66 -14.89
N ARG A 285 8.73 -1.45 -14.52
CA ARG A 285 9.84 -0.99 -13.67
C ARG A 285 10.83 -0.10 -14.41
N VAL A 286 11.50 0.77 -13.64
CA VAL A 286 12.65 1.57 -14.10
C VAL A 286 13.89 0.74 -14.41
#